data_AF-A0A679HQ86-F1
#
_entry.id   AF-A0A679HQ86-F1
#
_cell.length_a   1.000
_cell.length_b   1.000
_cell.length_c   1.000
_cell.angle_alpha   90.00
_cell.angle_beta   90.00
_cell.angle_gamma   90.00
#
_symmetry.space_group_name_H-M   'P 1'
#
loop_
_entity.id
_entity.type
_entity.pdbx_description
1 polymer ?
#
loop_
_entity_poly.entity_id
_entity_poly.type
_entity_poly.pdbx_seq_one_letter_code
_entity_poly.pdbx_strand_id
1 'polypeptide(L)'
;MNAKKLACAPEDIDIHELWSKIDWNKCERFVQKLQARIVKAQREGRHNKVKALQWMLTHSFYAKALAVKRVTTNKGKSTSGVDKITWSSPLAKAKAIFTLKRRGYKPQPLKRVNIKRRTGNYAHSEYQR
;
A
#
# COMPACT_ATOMS: atom_id res chain seq x y z
N MET A 1 24.35 -26.17 8.91
CA MET A 1 22.95 -25.77 9.20
C MET A 1 23.02 -24.75 10.33
N ASN A 2 22.78 -23.46 10.06
CA ASN A 2 22.83 -22.43 11.11
C ASN A 2 21.42 -21.96 11.45
N ALA A 3 20.87 -22.56 12.51
CA ALA A 3 19.61 -22.14 13.09
C ALA A 3 19.79 -20.75 13.72
N LYS A 4 19.10 -19.75 13.17
CA LYS A 4 19.01 -18.43 13.80
C LYS A 4 18.12 -18.53 15.03
N LYS A 5 18.68 -18.15 16.19
CA LYS A 5 18.01 -18.01 17.49
C LYS A 5 16.72 -17.18 17.34
N LEU A 6 15.60 -17.70 17.83
CA LEU A 6 14.35 -16.95 17.97
C LEU A 6 14.45 -16.05 19.22
N ALA A 7 14.91 -14.82 19.05
CA ALA A 7 14.82 -13.78 20.09
C ALA A 7 13.37 -13.26 20.19
N CYS A 8 12.94 -12.94 21.42
CA CYS A 8 11.59 -12.49 21.74
C CYS A 8 11.28 -11.04 21.29
N ALA A 9 12.27 -10.34 20.75
CA ALA A 9 12.15 -9.06 20.06
C ALA A 9 12.70 -9.24 18.64
N PRO A 10 11.99 -8.80 17.58
CA PRO A 10 12.51 -8.92 16.21
C PRO A 10 13.84 -8.19 16.11
N GLU A 11 14.84 -8.82 15.46
CA GLU A 11 16.04 -8.12 14.98
C GLU A 11 15.59 -6.86 14.22
N ASP A 12 16.30 -5.75 14.43
CA ASP A 12 16.06 -4.48 13.74
C ASP A 12 16.14 -4.74 12.23
N ILE A 13 14.99 -4.90 11.57
CA ILE A 13 14.95 -5.25 10.15
C ILE A 13 15.46 -4.01 9.43
N ASP A 14 16.65 -4.12 8.84
CA ASP A 14 17.19 -3.05 8.01
C ASP A 14 16.15 -2.63 6.96
N ILE A 15 15.73 -1.37 7.04
CA ILE A 15 14.74 -0.78 6.14
C ILE A 15 15.21 -0.82 4.68
N HIS A 16 16.52 -0.90 4.43
CA HIS A 16 17.09 -1.07 3.10
C HIS A 16 16.77 -2.45 2.51
N GLU A 17 16.73 -3.50 3.34
CA GLU A 17 16.46 -4.87 2.91
C GLU A 17 14.98 -5.27 3.06
N LEU A 18 14.22 -4.54 3.88
CA LEU A 18 12.82 -4.82 4.20
C LEU A 18 11.98 -5.08 2.94
N TRP A 19 12.07 -4.19 1.95
CA TRP A 19 11.26 -4.30 0.73
C TRP A 19 11.47 -5.63 -0.02
N SER A 20 12.72 -6.10 -0.07
CA SER A 20 13.09 -7.35 -0.74
C SER A 20 12.74 -8.58 0.08
N LYS A 21 12.73 -8.46 1.42
CA LYS A 21 12.42 -9.55 2.36
C LYS A 21 10.92 -9.75 2.62
N ILE A 22 10.05 -8.87 2.15
CA ILE A 22 8.59 -9.01 2.34
C ILE A 22 8.09 -10.26 1.60
N ASP A 23 7.51 -11.19 2.36
CA ASP A 23 6.70 -12.27 1.79
C ASP A 23 5.35 -11.73 1.32
N TRP A 24 5.27 -11.47 0.01
CA TRP A 24 4.07 -10.92 -0.62
C TRP A 24 2.87 -11.86 -0.57
N ASN A 25 3.10 -13.18 -0.64
CA ASN A 25 2.03 -14.17 -0.59
C ASN A 25 1.40 -14.21 0.80
N LYS A 26 2.21 -14.10 1.85
CA LYS A 26 1.73 -13.97 3.23
C LYS A 26 0.95 -12.68 3.44
N CYS A 27 1.43 -11.56 2.90
CA CYS A 27 0.72 -10.28 2.97
C CYS A 27 -0.67 -10.38 2.34
N GLU A 28 -0.75 -10.95 1.14
CA GLU A 28 -1.99 -11.09 0.39
C GLU A 28 -2.99 -11.99 1.11
N ARG A 29 -2.56 -13.18 1.54
CA ARG A 29 -3.41 -14.10 2.31
C ARG A 29 -3.95 -13.46 3.59
N PHE A 30 -3.14 -12.68 4.30
CA PHE A 30 -3.59 -11.97 5.50
C PHE A 30 -4.68 -10.95 5.18
N VAL A 31 -4.46 -10.11 4.15
CA VAL A 31 -5.41 -9.07 3.76
C VAL A 31 -6.71 -9.68 3.24
N GLN A 32 -6.64 -10.73 2.40
CA GLN A 32 -7.81 -11.45 1.91
C GLN A 32 -8.66 -12.03 3.05
N LYS A 33 -8.02 -12.66 4.05
CA LYS A 33 -8.72 -13.16 5.25
C LYS A 33 -9.43 -12.03 6.00
N LEU A 34 -8.79 -10.87 6.16
CA LEU A 34 -9.38 -9.74 6.87
C LEU A 34 -10.55 -9.13 6.07
N GLN A 35 -10.42 -9.00 4.75
CA GLN A 35 -11.49 -8.58 3.86
C GLN A 35 -12.69 -9.54 3.91
N ALA A 36 -12.46 -10.85 3.87
CA ALA A 36 -13.52 -11.85 3.99
C ALA A 36 -14.27 -11.73 5.34
N ARG A 37 -13.55 -11.45 6.44
CA ARG A 37 -14.15 -11.18 7.75
C ARG A 37 -15.01 -9.92 7.75
N ILE A 38 -14.60 -8.86 7.05
CA ILE A 38 -15.39 -7.63 6.88
C ILE A 38 -16.69 -7.96 6.15
N VAL A 39 -16.61 -8.66 5.01
CA VAL A 39 -17.78 -9.07 4.22
C VAL A 39 -18.74 -9.92 5.06
N LYS A 40 -18.22 -10.90 5.79
CA LYS A 40 -19.04 -11.74 6.70
C LYS A 40 -19.72 -10.89 7.79
N ALA A 41 -18.99 -10.01 8.46
CA ALA A 41 -19.56 -9.15 9.50
C ALA A 41 -20.62 -8.18 8.97
N GLN A 42 -20.44 -7.67 7.74
CA GLN A 42 -21.43 -6.82 7.07
C GLN A 42 -22.71 -7.61 6.76
N ARG A 43 -22.59 -8.83 6.23
CA ARG A 43 -23.74 -9.72 5.95
C ARG A 43 -24.54 -10.06 7.20
N GLU A 44 -23.86 -10.19 8.35
CA GLU A 44 -24.49 -10.45 9.65
C GLU A 44 -25.03 -9.18 10.34
N GLY A 45 -24.98 -8.00 9.70
CA GLY A 45 -25.46 -6.73 10.28
C GLY A 45 -24.60 -6.19 11.44
N ARG A 46 -23.39 -6.73 11.66
CA ARG A 46 -22.53 -6.38 12.81
C ARG A 46 -21.67 -5.15 12.51
N HIS A 47 -22.28 -3.98 12.41
CA HIS A 47 -21.60 -2.74 11.99
C HIS A 47 -20.40 -2.34 12.88
N ASN A 48 -20.47 -2.53 14.20
CA ASN A 48 -19.35 -2.24 15.10
C ASN A 48 -18.13 -3.13 14.81
N LYS A 49 -18.38 -4.40 14.46
CA LYS A 49 -17.35 -5.36 14.07
C LYS A 49 -16.74 -4.98 12.72
N VAL A 50 -17.55 -4.52 11.77
CA VAL A 50 -17.06 -3.97 10.48
C VAL A 50 -16.09 -2.81 10.73
N LYS A 51 -16.48 -1.82 11.55
CA LYS A 51 -15.62 -0.68 11.91
C LYS A 51 -14.30 -1.12 12.54
N ALA A 52 -14.34 -2.06 13.48
CA ALA A 52 -13.13 -2.60 14.13
C ALA A 52 -12.19 -3.33 13.13
N LEU A 53 -12.75 -4.11 12.22
CA LEU A 53 -11.96 -4.84 11.20
C LEU A 53 -11.38 -3.90 10.14
N GLN A 54 -12.12 -2.88 9.71
CA GLN A 54 -11.62 -1.82 8.83
C GLN A 54 -10.49 -1.03 9.50
N TRP A 55 -10.64 -0.72 10.79
CA TRP A 55 -9.58 -0.11 11.58
C TRP A 55 -8.33 -1.00 11.61
N MET A 56 -8.48 -2.29 11.90
CA MET A 56 -7.38 -3.25 11.87
C MET A 56 -6.70 -3.31 10.49
N LEU A 57 -7.48 -3.29 9.40
CA LEU A 57 -6.97 -3.33 8.03
C LEU A 57 -6.12 -2.11 7.72
N THR A 58 -6.61 -0.90 8.02
CA THR A 58 -5.91 0.36 7.74
C THR A 58 -4.64 0.57 8.57
N HIS A 59 -4.53 -0.09 9.74
CA HIS A 59 -3.36 -0.03 10.61
C HIS A 59 -2.37 -1.18 10.37
N SER A 60 -2.76 -2.22 9.64
CA SER A 60 -1.91 -3.38 9.36
C SER A 60 -0.72 -3.05 8.46
N PHE A 61 0.46 -3.53 8.83
CA PHE A 61 1.67 -3.46 7.99
C PHE A 61 1.45 -4.12 6.62
N TYR A 62 0.86 -5.31 6.57
CA TYR A 62 0.66 -6.07 5.33
C TYR A 62 -0.25 -5.34 4.34
N ALA A 63 -1.30 -4.68 4.83
CA ALA A 63 -2.19 -3.89 3.99
C ALA A 63 -1.48 -2.66 3.40
N LYS A 64 -0.70 -1.95 4.21
CA LYS A 64 0.08 -0.79 3.75
C LYS A 64 1.16 -1.21 2.75
N ALA A 65 1.86 -2.33 3.00
CA ALA A 65 2.85 -2.89 2.10
C ALA A 65 2.25 -3.21 0.71
N LEU A 66 1.08 -3.86 0.67
CA LEU A 66 0.39 -4.15 -0.58
C LEU A 66 -0.11 -2.88 -1.30
N ALA A 67 -0.58 -1.88 -0.56
CA ALA A 67 -0.97 -0.60 -1.14
C ALA A 67 0.21 0.09 -1.83
N VAL A 68 1.37 0.16 -1.17
CA VAL A 68 2.61 0.71 -1.75
C VAL A 68 3.06 -0.12 -2.95
N LYS A 69 3.03 -1.45 -2.87
CA LYS A 69 3.38 -2.34 -4.00
C LYS A 69 2.50 -2.03 -5.21
N ARG A 70 1.18 -1.96 -5.04
CA ARG A 70 0.25 -1.69 -6.12
C ARG A 70 0.55 -0.36 -6.82
N VAL A 71 0.71 0.72 -6.06
CA VAL A 71 1.02 2.05 -6.62
C VAL A 71 2.37 2.08 -7.34
N THR A 72 3.36 1.34 -6.84
CA THR A 72 4.73 1.34 -7.38
C THR A 72 4.96 0.36 -8.53
N THR A 73 4.02 -0.54 -8.80
CA THR A 73 4.07 -1.46 -9.95
C THR A 73 3.20 -1.01 -11.12
N ASN A 74 2.35 0.00 -10.94
CA ASN A 74 1.43 0.49 -11.97
C ASN A 74 2.16 1.12 -13.18
N LYS A 75 1.48 1.20 -14.33
CA LYS A 75 2.02 1.79 -15.58
C LYS A 75 2.50 3.24 -15.40
N GLY A 76 1.81 4.01 -14.55
CA GLY A 76 2.14 5.41 -14.23
C GLY A 76 3.15 5.60 -13.09
N LYS A 77 3.82 4.55 -12.60
CA LYS A 77 4.71 4.61 -11.42
C LYS A 77 5.85 5.64 -11.53
N SER A 78 6.28 5.98 -12.74
CA SER A 78 7.36 6.94 -13.01
C SER A 78 6.88 8.38 -13.10
N THR A 79 5.56 8.63 -13.10
CA THR A 79 4.98 9.96 -13.23
C THR A 79 4.74 10.56 -11.85
N SER A 80 5.44 11.65 -11.55
CA SER A 80 5.25 12.37 -10.29
C SER A 80 3.98 13.22 -10.29
N GLY A 81 3.34 13.32 -9.12
CA GLY A 81 2.14 14.14 -8.92
C GLY A 81 2.48 15.61 -8.67
N VAL A 82 1.58 16.33 -8.02
CA VAL A 82 1.82 17.72 -7.56
C VAL A 82 2.98 17.76 -6.57
N ASP A 83 3.09 16.72 -5.74
CA ASP A 83 4.17 16.49 -4.77
C ASP A 83 5.56 16.33 -5.39
N LYS A 84 5.66 16.06 -6.70
CA LYS A 84 6.92 15.75 -7.41
C LYS A 84 7.68 14.52 -6.85
N ILE A 85 7.04 13.70 -6.01
CA ILE A 85 7.65 12.51 -5.38
C ILE A 85 7.39 11.26 -6.22
N THR A 86 8.41 10.40 -6.35
CA THR A 86 8.30 9.03 -6.90
C THR A 86 8.99 8.03 -5.96
N TRP A 87 8.46 6.80 -5.87
CA TRP A 87 9.04 5.72 -5.05
C TRP A 87 9.77 4.71 -5.93
N SER A 88 10.92 5.11 -6.47
CA SER A 88 11.72 4.30 -7.40
C SER A 88 12.58 3.25 -6.70
N SER A 89 13.23 3.59 -5.58
CA SER A 89 14.14 2.70 -4.85
C SER A 89 13.43 1.79 -3.83
N PRO A 90 13.96 0.58 -3.54
CA PRO A 90 13.43 -0.30 -2.48
C PRO A 90 13.31 0.42 -1.12
N LEU A 91 14.31 1.24 -0.76
CA LEU A 91 14.31 2.06 0.44
C LEU A 91 13.15 3.07 0.46
N ALA A 92 12.92 3.79 -0.64
CA ALA A 92 11.83 4.75 -0.73
C ALA A 92 10.47 4.06 -0.56
N LYS A 93 10.31 2.87 -1.14
CA LYS A 93 9.10 2.05 -0.99
C LYS A 93 8.93 1.55 0.44
N ALA A 94 9.98 1.04 1.08
CA ALA A 94 9.95 0.62 2.48
C ALA A 94 9.58 1.77 3.41
N LYS A 95 10.20 2.95 3.25
CA LYS A 95 9.85 4.17 3.99
C LYS A 95 8.39 4.56 3.76
N ALA A 96 7.89 4.49 2.53
CA ALA A 96 6.50 4.81 2.21
C ALA A 96 5.49 3.98 3.01
N ILE A 97 5.76 2.69 3.28
CA ILE A 97 4.87 1.84 4.10
C ILE A 97 4.61 2.47 5.47
N PHE A 98 5.64 3.06 6.08
CA PHE A 98 5.56 3.70 7.39
C PHE A 98 4.96 5.11 7.33
N THR A 99 5.05 5.81 6.20
CA THR A 99 4.42 7.13 6.04
C THR A 99 2.90 7.06 5.86
N LEU A 100 2.36 5.92 5.40
CA LEU A 100 0.92 5.70 5.29
C LEU A 100 0.27 5.73 6.68
N LYS A 101 -0.39 6.86 7.00
CA LYS A 101 -1.09 7.11 8.26
C LYS A 101 -2.50 7.62 8.03
N ARG A 102 -3.45 7.16 8.85
CA ARG A 102 -4.86 7.56 8.78
C ARG A 102 -5.09 8.98 9.29
N ARG A 103 -4.43 9.35 10.40
CA ARG A 103 -4.59 10.68 11.02
C ARG A 103 -3.64 11.68 10.37
N GLY A 104 -4.12 12.91 10.16
CA GLY A 104 -3.32 13.98 9.55
C GLY A 104 -3.04 13.78 8.06
N TYR A 105 -3.82 12.91 7.38
CA TYR A 105 -3.79 12.82 5.93
C TYR A 105 -4.40 14.09 5.32
N LYS A 106 -3.61 14.80 4.52
CA LYS A 106 -4.04 15.98 3.77
C LYS A 106 -3.92 15.64 2.27
N PRO A 107 -5.03 15.34 1.57
CA PRO A 107 -4.96 15.02 0.16
C PRO A 107 -4.50 16.24 -0.63
N GLN A 108 -3.58 16.04 -1.56
CA GLN A 108 -3.19 17.07 -2.53
C GLN A 108 -4.13 17.04 -3.74
N PRO A 109 -4.30 18.18 -4.45
CA PRO A 109 -5.09 18.21 -5.66
C PRO A 109 -4.49 17.29 -6.73
N LEU A 110 -5.36 16.82 -7.63
CA LEU A 110 -4.94 15.99 -8.75
C LEU A 110 -4.15 16.82 -9.77
N LYS A 111 -2.97 16.32 -10.19
CA LYS A 111 -2.22 16.88 -11.31
C LYS A 111 -2.87 16.49 -12.63
N ARG A 112 -3.44 17.45 -13.36
CA ARG A 112 -3.99 17.24 -14.70
C ARG A 112 -2.84 17.16 -15.72
N VAL A 113 -2.82 16.10 -16.53
CA VAL A 113 -1.81 15.89 -17.58
C VAL A 113 -2.51 15.40 -18.83
N ASN A 114 -2.18 16.02 -19.97
CA ASN A 114 -2.71 15.61 -21.28
C ASN A 114 -1.89 14.42 -21.80
N ILE A 115 -2.55 13.28 -22.03
CA ILE A 115 -1.89 12.10 -22.59
C ILE A 115 -2.21 12.01 -24.06
N LYS A 116 -1.20 12.18 -24.91
CA LYS A 116 -1.33 12.02 -26.35
C LYS A 116 -1.63 10.56 -26.67
N ARG A 117 -2.75 10.29 -27.34
CA ARG A 117 -3.07 8.95 -27.83
C ARG A 117 -2.40 8.68 -29.17
N ARG A 118 -2.24 7.40 -29.51
CA ARG A 118 -1.69 6.96 -30.81
C ARG A 118 -2.49 7.49 -32.01
N THR A 119 -3.80 7.73 -31.84
CA THR A 119 -4.70 8.25 -32.88
C THR A 119 -4.64 9.76 -33.09
N GLY A 120 -3.71 10.47 -32.44
CA GLY A 120 -3.51 11.92 -32.61
C GLY A 120 -4.32 12.81 -31.65
N ASN A 121 -5.42 12.29 -31.09
CA ASN A 121 -6.24 13.02 -30.10
C ASN A 121 -5.65 12.90 -28.68
N TYR A 122 -5.86 13.93 -27.85
CA TYR A 122 -5.48 13.88 -26.43
C TYR A 122 -6.60 13.23 -25.61
N ALA A 123 -6.23 12.26 -24.77
CA ALA A 123 -7.10 11.87 -23.67
C ALA A 123 -6.93 12.90 -22.54
N HIS A 124 -8.03 13.48 -22.09
CA HIS A 124 -8.07 14.07 -20.76
C HIS A 124 -8.03 12.92 -19.75
N SER A 125 -6.86 12.56 -19.26
CA SER A 125 -6.74 11.49 -18.28
C SER A 125 -6.86 12.08 -16.89
N GLU A 126 -8.01 11.84 -16.25
CA GLU A 126 -8.17 12.00 -14.81
C GLU A 126 -7.56 10.78 -14.12
N TYR A 127 -6.23 10.74 -14.02
CA TYR A 127 -5.56 9.68 -13.27
C TYR A 127 -5.81 9.90 -11.77
N GLN A 128 -6.91 9.37 -11.23
CA GLN A 128 -6.97 9.16 -9.78
C GLN A 128 -5.92 8.09 -9.40
N ARG A 129 -5.01 8.44 -8.48
CA ARG A 129 -4.05 7.50 -7.88
C ARG A 129 -4.77 6.40 -7.10
#